data_AF-A0A2E3Q6G4-F1
#
_entry.id   AF-A0A2E3Q6G4-F1
#
_cell.length_a   1.000
_cell.length_b   1.000
_cell.length_c   1.000
_cell.angle_alpha   90.00
_cell.angle_beta   90.00
_cell.angle_gamma   90.00
#
_symmetry.space_group_name_H-M   'P 1'
#
loop_
_entity.id
_entity.type
_entity.pdbx_description
1 polymer ?
#
loop_
_entity_poly.entity_id
_entity_poly.type
_entity_poly.pdbx_seq_one_letter_code
_entity_poly.pdbx_strand_id
1 'polypeptide(L)'
;MNHRGPVRPSDSRRLYCLGCGYEVTHAPASTCPECGRPFDRTDRRTHGRCPRTGSRLRTLNLVFTIVLAVLAVSFLAETVILFIGWDPLVAFLLSLGTVPLMLVLVVMVLIPSLEAGPSTRVLAVLLPVAVVFTTWPVVPGAAGPFVNWPFRVSFLMHRSALEDMAAEHRDRGRTPPSTGVGVLRFIDARFIDPGNPGGSNLGFQITGGAWGGVHLVQTGTDATFVWWNTNWEIDLGDGWHLVQQD
;
A
#
# COMPACT_ATOMS: atom_id res chain seq x y z
N MET A 1 45.69 12.91 -62.16
CA MET A 1 45.07 13.73 -61.10
C MET A 1 43.94 12.93 -60.48
N ASN A 2 44.12 12.42 -59.26
CA ASN A 2 43.13 11.59 -58.57
C ASN A 2 42.12 12.49 -57.84
N HIS A 3 40.89 12.57 -58.34
CA HIS A 3 39.77 13.16 -57.63
C HIS A 3 39.45 12.33 -56.38
N ARG A 4 39.84 12.82 -55.21
CA ARG A 4 39.24 12.40 -53.94
C ARG A 4 37.80 12.90 -53.96
N GLY A 5 36.85 11.99 -54.16
CA GLY A 5 35.43 12.29 -53.99
C GLY A 5 35.16 12.82 -52.57
N PRO A 6 34.07 13.58 -52.37
CA PRO A 6 33.69 14.09 -51.06
C PRO A 6 33.62 12.93 -50.06
N VAL A 7 34.34 13.06 -48.96
CA VAL A 7 34.24 12.16 -47.81
C VAL A 7 32.77 12.19 -47.41
N ARG A 8 32.02 11.13 -47.73
CA ARG A 8 30.68 10.94 -47.18
C ARG A 8 30.81 11.13 -45.67
N PRO A 9 29.95 11.92 -45.01
CA PRO A 9 29.96 12.05 -43.55
C PRO A 9 29.91 10.64 -42.99
N SER A 10 31.09 10.14 -42.62
CA SER A 10 31.34 8.74 -42.44
C SER A 10 30.81 8.42 -41.07
N ASP A 11 29.61 7.85 -41.03
CA ASP A 11 29.27 6.74 -40.16
C ASP A 11 30.02 6.80 -38.82
N SER A 12 29.81 7.90 -38.08
CA SER A 12 30.42 8.12 -36.79
C SER A 12 29.74 7.14 -35.85
N ARG A 13 30.26 5.90 -35.87
CA ARG A 13 29.70 4.77 -35.15
C ARG A 13 29.53 5.20 -33.72
N ARG A 14 28.28 5.16 -33.23
CA ARG A 14 27.98 5.51 -31.85
C ARG A 14 28.82 4.64 -30.93
N LEU A 15 29.59 5.28 -30.05
CA LEU A 15 30.47 4.61 -29.09
C LEU A 15 29.82 4.70 -27.72
N TYR A 16 29.77 3.59 -27.00
CA TYR A 16 29.17 3.53 -25.67
C TYR A 16 30.22 3.15 -24.62
N CYS A 17 30.18 3.77 -23.44
CA CYS A 17 31.07 3.44 -22.33
C CYS A 17 30.85 1.97 -21.89
N LEU A 18 31.91 1.18 -21.69
CA LEU A 18 31.75 -0.20 -21.21
C LEU A 18 31.32 -0.32 -19.74
N GLY A 19 31.40 0.75 -18.96
CA GLY A 19 30.96 0.78 -17.56
C GLY A 19 29.46 1.01 -17.43
N CYS A 20 28.99 2.20 -17.83
CA CYS A 20 27.58 2.60 -17.69
C CYS A 20 26.78 2.53 -19.00
N GLY A 21 27.42 2.36 -20.15
CA GLY A 21 26.77 2.36 -21.47
C GLY A 21 26.35 3.72 -21.98
N TYR A 22 26.76 4.82 -21.34
CA TYR A 22 26.53 6.17 -21.84
C TYR A 22 27.17 6.37 -23.22
N GLU A 23 26.51 7.12 -24.10
CA GLU A 23 27.03 7.43 -25.43
C GLU A 23 28.20 8.43 -25.33
N VAL A 24 29.41 7.98 -25.64
CA VAL A 24 30.66 8.76 -25.57
C VAL A 24 31.15 9.21 -26.95
N THR A 25 30.31 9.08 -27.99
CA THR A 25 30.64 9.45 -29.39
C THR A 25 31.16 10.88 -29.49
N HIS A 26 30.59 11.81 -28.71
CA HIS A 26 30.91 13.23 -28.74
C HIS A 26 31.49 13.75 -27.42
N ALA A 27 31.89 12.87 -26.49
CA ALA A 27 32.43 13.31 -25.20
C ALA A 27 33.74 14.10 -25.39
N PRO A 28 33.87 15.33 -24.87
CA PRO A 28 35.05 16.17 -25.07
C PRO A 28 36.27 15.71 -24.26
N ALA A 29 36.06 14.93 -23.20
CA ALA A 29 37.12 14.39 -22.34
C ALA A 29 37.36 12.89 -22.60
N SER A 30 38.56 12.41 -22.26
CA SER A 30 38.93 10.98 -22.23
C SER A 30 38.38 10.25 -21.00
N THR A 31 37.26 10.72 -20.45
CA THR A 31 36.54 10.13 -19.32
C THR A 31 35.05 10.16 -19.59
N CYS A 32 34.34 9.13 -19.14
CA CYS A 32 32.89 9.05 -19.26
C CYS A 32 32.24 10.08 -18.30
N PRO A 33 31.33 10.96 -18.79
CA PRO A 33 30.71 11.99 -17.95
C PRO A 33 29.81 11.41 -16.85
N GLU A 34 29.24 10.23 -17.06
CA GLU A 34 28.35 9.57 -16.09
C GLU A 34 29.10 8.83 -14.98
N CYS A 35 30.14 8.06 -15.32
CA CYS A 35 30.79 7.16 -14.36
C CYS A 35 32.26 7.49 -14.08
N GLY A 36 32.80 8.54 -14.69
CA GLY A 36 34.20 8.97 -14.53
C GLY A 36 35.24 8.00 -15.11
N ARG A 37 34.83 6.86 -15.67
CA ARG A 37 35.76 5.84 -16.20
C ARG A 37 36.60 6.41 -17.35
N PRO A 38 37.93 6.21 -17.38
CA PRO A 38 38.75 6.60 -18.50
C PRO A 38 38.33 5.86 -19.78
N PHE A 39 38.34 6.59 -20.88
CA PHE A 39 37.86 6.20 -22.20
C PHE A 39 38.86 6.67 -23.25
N ASP A 40 39.21 5.77 -24.17
CA ASP A 40 40.04 6.06 -25.32
C ASP A 40 39.27 5.71 -26.61
N ARG A 41 39.07 6.71 -27.46
CA ARG A 41 38.37 6.55 -28.75
C ARG A 41 39.08 5.59 -29.69
N THR A 42 40.40 5.47 -29.56
CA THR A 42 41.23 4.62 -30.42
C THR A 42 41.30 3.18 -29.91
N ASP A 43 41.19 2.98 -28.59
CA ASP A 43 41.21 1.66 -27.98
C ASP A 43 39.79 1.05 -27.87
N ARG A 44 39.52 0.07 -28.74
CA ARG A 44 38.29 -0.75 -28.73
C ARG A 44 38.04 -1.51 -27.43
N ARG A 45 39.04 -1.69 -26.56
CA ARG A 45 38.87 -2.33 -25.26
C ARG A 45 38.22 -1.40 -24.23
N THR A 46 38.13 -0.09 -24.52
CA THR A 46 37.54 0.89 -23.60
C THR A 46 36.09 1.27 -23.96
N HIS A 47 35.59 0.89 -25.15
CA HIS A 47 34.24 1.19 -25.62
C HIS A 47 33.50 0.03 -26.29
N GLY A 48 32.17 0.04 -26.19
CA GLY A 48 31.26 -0.87 -26.88
C GLY A 48 30.63 -0.24 -28.11
N ARG A 49 30.29 -1.07 -29.10
CA ARG A 49 29.50 -0.66 -30.28
C ARG A 49 27.99 -0.68 -30.04
N CYS A 50 27.57 -1.41 -29.02
CA CYS A 50 26.21 -1.46 -28.54
C CYS A 50 26.23 -1.14 -27.04
N PRO A 51 25.15 -0.55 -26.50
CA PRO A 51 25.00 -0.37 -25.05
C PRO A 51 24.97 -1.74 -24.37
N ARG A 52 26.12 -2.19 -23.87
CA ARG A 52 26.28 -3.51 -23.22
C ARG A 52 25.63 -3.55 -21.82
N THR A 53 25.28 -2.40 -21.28
CA THR A 53 24.50 -2.23 -20.04
C THR A 53 23.00 -2.44 -20.23
N GLY A 54 22.51 -2.57 -21.46
CA GLY A 54 21.08 -2.69 -21.72
C GLY A 54 20.43 -3.87 -21.01
N SER A 55 21.08 -5.04 -20.91
CA SER A 55 20.43 -6.20 -20.28
C SER A 55 20.29 -6.07 -18.77
N ARG A 56 21.35 -5.65 -18.05
CA ARG A 56 21.30 -5.48 -16.58
C ARG A 56 20.37 -4.37 -16.15
N LEU A 57 20.44 -3.20 -16.81
CA LEU A 57 19.54 -2.09 -16.51
C LEU A 57 18.09 -2.45 -16.85
N ARG A 58 17.86 -3.18 -17.96
CA ARG A 58 16.53 -3.70 -18.29
C ARG A 58 16.03 -4.69 -17.26
N THR A 59 16.88 -5.59 -16.75
CA THR A 59 16.50 -6.49 -15.64
C THR A 59 16.18 -5.70 -14.38
N LEU A 60 16.97 -4.69 -14.02
CA LEU A 60 16.70 -3.85 -12.86
C LEU A 60 15.40 -3.04 -13.02
N ASN A 61 15.17 -2.43 -14.18
CA ASN A 61 13.91 -1.73 -14.48
C ASN A 61 12.71 -2.69 -14.43
N LEU A 62 12.88 -3.93 -14.92
CA LEU A 62 11.85 -4.97 -14.83
C LEU A 62 11.56 -5.34 -13.38
N VAL A 63 12.59 -5.61 -12.58
CA VAL A 63 12.44 -5.92 -11.14
C VAL A 63 11.76 -4.77 -10.41
N PHE A 64 12.20 -3.53 -10.65
CA PHE A 64 11.58 -2.33 -10.07
C PHE A 64 10.08 -2.26 -10.40
N THR A 65 9.74 -2.46 -11.67
CA THR A 65 8.35 -2.41 -12.15
C THR A 65 7.50 -3.51 -11.51
N ILE A 66 8.04 -4.74 -11.42
CA ILE A 66 7.35 -5.87 -10.79
C ILE A 66 7.13 -5.60 -9.29
N VAL A 67 8.17 -5.16 -8.57
CA VAL A 67 8.07 -4.84 -7.13
C VAL A 67 7.03 -3.75 -6.90
N LEU A 68 7.05 -2.68 -7.69
CA LEU A 68 6.07 -1.60 -7.60
C LEU A 68 4.64 -2.11 -7.87
N ALA A 69 4.45 -2.94 -8.89
CA ALA A 69 3.14 -3.50 -9.23
C ALA A 69 2.61 -4.43 -8.12
N VAL A 70 3.46 -5.31 -7.58
CA VAL A 70 3.09 -6.19 -6.46
C VAL A 70 2.67 -5.37 -5.25
N LEU A 71 3.46 -4.35 -4.87
CA LEU A 71 3.10 -3.47 -3.76
C LEU A 71 1.78 -2.72 -3.99
N ALA A 72 1.53 -2.28 -5.23
CA ALA A 72 0.29 -1.57 -5.55
C ALA A 72 -0.94 -2.49 -5.43
N VAL A 73 -0.81 -3.74 -5.87
CA VAL A 73 -1.85 -4.76 -5.73
C VAL A 73 -2.06 -5.13 -4.27
N SER A 74 -0.99 -5.31 -3.50
CA SER A 74 -1.07 -5.56 -2.05
C SER A 74 -1.78 -4.42 -1.32
N PHE A 75 -1.41 -3.16 -1.58
CA PHE A 75 -2.06 -1.98 -1.01
C PHE A 75 -3.56 -1.93 -1.35
N LEU A 76 -3.92 -2.22 -2.61
CA LEU A 76 -5.33 -2.27 -3.02
C LEU A 76 -6.08 -3.38 -2.27
N ALA A 77 -5.48 -4.57 -2.14
CA ALA A 77 -6.08 -5.68 -1.41
C ALA A 77 -6.31 -5.34 0.07
N GLU A 78 -5.30 -4.76 0.75
CA GLU A 78 -5.43 -4.27 2.13
C GLU A 78 -6.54 -3.24 2.27
N THR A 79 -6.59 -2.26 1.36
CA THR A 79 -7.63 -1.24 1.34
C THR A 79 -9.01 -1.87 1.23
N VAL A 80 -9.19 -2.86 0.35
CA VAL A 80 -10.47 -3.57 0.20
C VAL A 80 -10.82 -4.38 1.44
N ILE A 81 -9.87 -5.13 2.01
CA ILE A 81 -10.05 -5.93 3.25
C ILE A 81 -10.53 -5.04 4.39
N LEU A 82 -9.88 -3.89 4.59
CA LEU A 82 -10.25 -2.92 5.62
C LEU A 82 -11.58 -2.24 5.29
N PHE A 83 -11.82 -1.86 4.04
CA PHE A 83 -13.05 -1.16 3.62
C PHE A 83 -14.32 -1.98 3.89
N ILE A 84 -14.24 -3.31 3.74
CA ILE A 84 -15.38 -4.21 4.02
C ILE A 84 -15.48 -4.63 5.50
N GLY A 85 -14.57 -4.15 6.36
CA GLY A 85 -14.56 -4.48 7.79
C GLY A 85 -14.09 -5.89 8.12
N TRP A 86 -13.26 -6.49 7.26
CA TRP A 86 -12.66 -7.79 7.57
C TRP A 86 -11.58 -7.64 8.67
N ASP A 87 -10.84 -8.71 8.91
CA ASP A 87 -10.00 -8.88 10.08
C ASP A 87 -8.74 -8.02 9.89
N PRO A 88 -8.52 -7.01 10.76
CA PRO A 88 -7.35 -6.15 10.68
C PRO A 88 -6.04 -6.93 10.82
N LEU A 89 -6.04 -8.10 11.47
CA LEU A 89 -4.87 -8.97 11.57
C LEU A 89 -4.44 -9.50 10.20
N VAL A 90 -5.39 -9.85 9.32
CA VAL A 90 -5.08 -10.32 7.97
C VAL A 90 -4.43 -9.20 7.16
N ALA A 91 -4.98 -7.98 7.24
CA ALA A 91 -4.38 -6.80 6.59
C ALA A 91 -2.97 -6.52 7.15
N PHE A 92 -2.79 -6.59 8.47
CA PHE A 92 -1.50 -6.41 9.11
C PHE A 92 -0.46 -7.45 8.66
N LEU A 93 -0.83 -8.73 8.62
CA LEU A 93 0.06 -9.80 8.16
C LEU A 93 0.44 -9.64 6.68
N LEU A 94 -0.50 -9.20 5.84
CA LEU A 94 -0.21 -8.88 4.44
C LEU A 94 0.82 -7.74 4.33
N SER A 95 0.64 -6.66 5.09
CA SER A 95 1.60 -5.54 5.11
C SER A 95 2.96 -5.96 5.62
N LEU A 96 3.02 -6.75 6.69
CA LEU A 96 4.26 -7.28 7.24
C LEU A 96 5.02 -8.11 6.18
N GLY A 97 4.31 -8.94 5.41
CA GLY A 97 4.87 -9.71 4.30
C GLY A 97 5.45 -8.85 3.17
N THR A 98 4.96 -7.61 2.99
CA THR A 98 5.45 -6.69 1.96
C THR A 98 6.65 -5.84 2.39
N VAL A 99 7.05 -5.85 3.66
CA VAL A 99 8.18 -5.05 4.18
C VAL A 99 9.47 -5.24 3.39
N PRO A 100 9.92 -6.48 3.04
CA PRO A 100 11.13 -6.65 2.25
C PRO A 100 11.04 -6.00 0.87
N LEU A 101 9.86 -6.03 0.24
CA LEU A 101 9.62 -5.40 -1.06
C LEU A 101 9.66 -3.87 -0.95
N MET A 102 9.11 -3.31 0.12
CA MET A 102 9.19 -1.87 0.41
C MET A 102 10.64 -1.41 0.53
N LEU A 103 11.48 -2.16 1.25
CA LEU A 103 12.91 -1.85 1.39
C LEU A 103 13.65 -1.91 0.05
N VAL A 104 13.39 -2.95 -0.76
CA VAL A 104 13.95 -3.05 -2.12
C VAL A 104 13.53 -1.84 -2.96
N LEU A 105 12.26 -1.45 -2.91
CA LEU A 105 11.74 -0.34 -3.68
C LEU A 105 12.41 0.99 -3.28
N VAL A 106 12.54 1.26 -1.98
CA VAL A 106 13.21 2.47 -1.47
C VAL A 106 14.67 2.52 -1.92
N VAL A 107 15.40 1.41 -1.79
CA VAL A 107 16.80 1.33 -2.25
C VAL A 107 16.90 1.57 -3.76
N MET A 108 15.99 0.99 -4.55
CA MET A 108 15.99 1.16 -5.99
C MET A 108 15.69 2.61 -6.41
N VAL A 109 14.77 3.31 -5.75
CA VAL A 109 14.47 4.73 -6.06
C VAL A 109 15.71 5.63 -5.93
N LEU A 110 16.63 5.30 -5.01
CA LEU A 110 17.87 6.04 -4.81
C LEU A 110 18.90 5.82 -5.93
N ILE A 111 18.69 4.86 -6.83
CA ILE A 111 19.58 4.60 -7.95
C ILE A 111 19.23 5.57 -9.10
N PRO A 112 20.11 6.54 -9.42
CA PRO A 112 19.82 7.52 -10.47
C PRO A 112 19.74 6.88 -11.86
N SER A 113 20.46 5.77 -12.08
CA SER A 113 20.54 5.09 -13.38
C SER A 113 19.31 4.24 -13.76
N LEU A 114 18.30 4.12 -12.90
CA LEU A 114 17.03 3.50 -13.28
C LEU A 114 16.24 4.43 -14.21
N GLU A 115 15.73 3.87 -15.30
CA GLU A 115 14.90 4.59 -16.29
C GLU A 115 13.46 4.76 -15.79
N ALA A 116 13.29 5.10 -14.52
CA ALA A 116 12.00 5.40 -13.92
C ALA A 116 11.70 6.89 -14.09
N GLY A 117 10.55 7.21 -14.70
CA GLY A 117 10.05 8.58 -14.78
C GLY A 117 9.83 9.19 -13.38
N PRO A 118 9.80 10.52 -13.27
CA PRO A 118 9.67 11.20 -11.97
C PRO A 118 8.39 10.82 -11.22
N SER A 119 7.27 10.67 -11.93
CA SER A 119 6.00 10.22 -11.35
C SER A 119 6.09 8.81 -10.75
N THR A 120 6.73 7.88 -11.45
CA THR A 120 6.94 6.51 -10.96
C THR A 120 7.83 6.48 -9.72
N ARG A 121 8.87 7.33 -9.66
CA ARG A 121 9.73 7.45 -8.47
C ARG A 121 8.96 8.02 -7.28
N VAL A 122 8.15 9.05 -7.49
CA VAL A 122 7.29 9.61 -6.44
C VAL A 122 6.32 8.54 -5.93
N LEU A 123 5.65 7.82 -6.83
CA LEU A 123 4.76 6.72 -6.45
C LEU A 123 5.49 5.64 -5.64
N ALA A 124 6.71 5.29 -6.05
CA ALA A 124 7.52 4.29 -5.36
C ALA A 124 7.95 4.71 -3.95
N VAL A 125 7.99 6.01 -3.65
CA VAL A 125 8.21 6.54 -2.29
C VAL A 125 6.91 6.61 -1.50
N LEU A 126 5.82 7.09 -2.12
CA LEU A 126 4.55 7.31 -1.44
C LEU A 126 3.83 6.00 -1.11
N LEU A 127 3.98 4.96 -1.94
CA LEU A 127 3.25 3.71 -1.78
C LEU A 127 3.64 2.95 -0.50
N PRO A 128 4.93 2.75 -0.15
CA PRO A 128 5.31 2.20 1.15
C PRO A 128 4.76 3.00 2.34
N VAL A 129 4.76 4.33 2.22
CA VAL A 129 4.19 5.21 3.25
C VAL A 129 2.70 4.94 3.38
N ALA A 130 1.96 4.91 2.27
CA ALA A 130 0.53 4.62 2.26
C ALA A 130 0.19 3.27 2.91
N VAL A 131 0.93 2.20 2.58
CA VAL A 131 0.78 0.86 3.18
C VAL A 131 0.93 0.91 4.71
N VAL A 132 2.01 1.55 5.19
CA VAL A 132 2.26 1.68 6.64
C VAL A 132 1.14 2.47 7.33
N PHE A 133 0.67 3.56 6.72
CA PHE A 133 -0.40 4.37 7.31
C PHE A 133 -1.77 3.69 7.28
N THR A 134 -2.04 2.77 6.34
CA THR A 134 -3.31 2.03 6.30
C THR A 134 -3.45 0.99 7.39
N THR A 135 -2.41 0.20 7.62
CA THR A 135 -2.51 -1.05 8.39
C THR A 135 -1.67 -1.08 9.67
N TRP A 136 -0.60 -0.29 9.74
CA TRP A 136 0.27 -0.37 10.91
C TRP A 136 -0.41 0.33 12.09
N PRO A 137 -0.59 -0.34 13.24
CA PRO A 137 -0.98 0.33 14.45
C PRO A 137 0.22 1.19 14.85
N VAL A 138 0.24 2.45 14.37
CA VAL A 138 1.28 3.42 14.72
C VAL A 138 1.05 3.75 16.20
N VAL A 139 1.61 2.92 17.08
CA VAL A 139 1.58 3.04 18.55
C VAL A 139 0.22 2.73 19.18
N PRO A 140 0.13 1.78 20.14
CA PRO A 140 -1.05 1.62 20.99
C PRO A 140 -1.46 2.96 21.60
N GLY A 141 -2.69 3.42 21.32
CA GLY A 141 -3.22 4.71 21.78
C GLY A 141 -3.10 5.88 20.81
N ALA A 142 -2.38 5.76 19.69
CA ALA A 142 -2.40 6.75 18.62
C ALA A 142 -3.37 6.28 17.51
N ALA A 143 -4.67 6.37 17.82
CA ALA A 143 -5.72 6.35 16.81
C ALA A 143 -5.68 7.65 15.99
N GLY A 144 -4.61 7.83 15.22
CA GLY A 144 -4.50 8.93 14.28
C GLY A 144 -5.62 8.84 13.24
N PRO A 145 -6.06 9.97 12.65
CA PRO A 145 -7.15 9.99 11.68
C PRO A 145 -6.88 9.15 10.42
N PHE A 146 -5.62 8.75 10.22
CA PHE A 146 -5.18 7.99 9.06
C PHE A 146 -5.17 6.47 9.29
N VAL A 147 -5.21 5.99 10.54
CA VAL A 147 -5.20 4.55 10.83
C VAL A 147 -6.59 3.98 10.53
N ASN A 148 -6.64 2.90 9.73
CA ASN A 148 -7.89 2.27 9.27
C ASN A 148 -8.86 3.24 8.57
N TRP A 149 -8.33 4.27 7.91
CA TRP A 149 -9.15 5.22 7.15
C TRP A 149 -10.09 4.55 6.12
N PRO A 150 -9.75 3.42 5.44
CA PRO A 150 -10.69 2.80 4.50
C PRO A 150 -11.97 2.34 5.19
N PHE A 151 -11.84 1.75 6.39
CA PHE A 151 -13.00 1.37 7.18
C PHE A 151 -13.79 2.58 7.66
N ARG A 152 -13.12 3.65 8.12
CA ARG A 152 -13.80 4.90 8.53
C ARG A 152 -14.63 5.49 7.40
N VAL A 153 -14.09 5.52 6.18
CA VAL A 153 -14.83 5.98 4.99
C VAL A 153 -16.05 5.09 4.73
N SER A 154 -15.87 3.77 4.76
CA SER A 154 -16.97 2.80 4.61
C SER A 154 -18.05 3.02 5.68
N PHE A 155 -17.67 3.15 6.95
CA PHE A 155 -18.58 3.43 8.05
C PHE A 155 -19.35 4.74 7.82
N LEU A 156 -18.66 5.85 7.52
CA LEU A 156 -19.30 7.15 7.28
C LEU A 156 -20.30 7.10 6.11
N MET A 157 -19.98 6.36 5.03
CA MET A 157 -20.89 6.18 3.89
C MET A 157 -22.16 5.42 4.26
N HIS A 158 -22.11 4.53 5.25
CA HIS A 158 -23.21 3.64 5.64
C HIS A 158 -23.85 4.03 6.98
N ARG A 159 -23.38 5.09 7.62
CA ARG A 159 -23.69 5.41 9.02
C ARG A 159 -25.17 5.59 9.30
N SER A 160 -25.89 6.36 8.47
CA SER A 160 -27.32 6.59 8.69
C SER A 160 -28.12 5.28 8.65
N ALA A 161 -27.83 4.42 7.67
CA ALA A 161 -28.49 3.12 7.57
C ALA A 161 -28.12 2.16 8.71
N LEU A 162 -26.91 2.29 9.27
CA LEU A 162 -26.49 1.55 10.48
C LEU A 162 -27.24 2.05 11.72
N GLU A 163 -27.43 3.36 11.86
CA GLU A 163 -28.22 3.97 12.95
C GLU A 163 -29.68 3.53 12.88
N ASP A 164 -30.30 3.55 11.69
CA ASP A 164 -31.66 3.05 11.46
C ASP A 164 -31.77 1.55 11.82
N MET A 165 -30.82 0.74 11.36
CA MET A 165 -30.77 -0.69 11.68
C MET A 165 -30.60 -0.94 13.19
N ALA A 166 -29.79 -0.14 13.87
CA ALA A 166 -29.58 -0.25 15.30
C ALA A 166 -30.80 0.19 16.12
N ALA A 167 -31.51 1.24 15.68
CA ALA A 167 -32.78 1.65 16.27
C ALA A 167 -33.83 0.53 16.12
N GLU A 168 -33.96 -0.05 14.93
CA GLU A 168 -34.89 -1.16 14.68
C GLU A 168 -34.61 -2.38 15.57
N HIS A 169 -33.33 -2.74 15.77
CA HIS A 169 -32.96 -3.85 16.67
C HIS A 169 -33.33 -3.57 18.13
N ARG A 170 -33.13 -2.33 18.60
CA ARG A 170 -33.52 -1.93 19.95
C ARG A 170 -35.03 -1.98 20.16
N ASP A 171 -35.80 -1.52 19.17
CA ASP A 171 -37.26 -1.48 19.27
C ASP A 171 -37.90 -2.87 19.19
N ARG A 172 -37.37 -3.76 18.35
CA ARG A 172 -37.98 -5.07 18.08
C ARG A 172 -37.40 -6.22 18.89
N GLY A 173 -36.21 -6.04 19.47
CA GLY A 173 -35.49 -7.09 20.19
C GLY A 173 -35.18 -8.33 19.34
N ARG A 174 -35.16 -8.20 18.01
CA ARG A 174 -34.88 -9.29 17.05
C ARG A 174 -34.02 -8.79 15.92
N THR A 175 -33.14 -9.67 15.43
CA THR A 175 -32.33 -9.48 14.22
C THR A 175 -33.26 -9.42 12.99
N PRO A 176 -33.24 -8.32 12.20
CA PRO A 176 -33.95 -8.22 10.95
C PRO A 176 -33.37 -9.21 9.93
N PRO A 177 -34.15 -9.58 8.90
CA PRO A 177 -33.73 -10.56 7.90
C PRO A 177 -32.57 -10.09 7.02
N SER A 178 -32.26 -8.79 6.99
CA SER A 178 -31.13 -8.26 6.22
C SER A 178 -29.82 -8.34 7.01
N THR A 179 -28.92 -9.21 6.56
CA THR A 179 -27.60 -9.46 7.15
C THR A 179 -26.53 -8.43 6.72
N GLY A 180 -26.89 -7.17 6.47
CA GLY A 180 -25.87 -6.17 6.10
C GLY A 180 -26.39 -4.80 5.65
N VAL A 181 -25.47 -3.84 5.62
CA VAL A 181 -25.66 -2.47 5.14
C VAL A 181 -24.59 -2.16 4.10
N GLY A 182 -25.00 -2.03 2.83
CA GLY A 182 -24.09 -1.79 1.71
C GLY A 182 -23.03 -2.88 1.57
N VAL A 183 -21.75 -2.51 1.76
CA VAL A 183 -20.62 -3.46 1.73
C VAL A 183 -20.39 -4.20 3.04
N LEU A 184 -20.95 -3.69 4.15
CA LEU A 184 -20.80 -4.31 5.47
C LEU A 184 -21.80 -5.46 5.59
N ARG A 185 -21.27 -6.65 5.89
CA ARG A 185 -22.07 -7.86 6.11
C ARG A 185 -21.97 -8.25 7.57
N PHE A 186 -23.11 -8.60 8.16
CA PHE A 186 -23.23 -8.97 9.55
C PHE A 186 -23.62 -10.44 9.66
N ILE A 187 -22.84 -11.18 10.43
CA ILE A 187 -23.08 -12.58 10.77
C ILE A 187 -24.16 -12.67 11.86
N ASP A 188 -24.05 -11.81 12.86
CA ASP A 188 -24.90 -11.79 14.04
C ASP A 188 -25.04 -10.36 14.57
N ALA A 189 -26.09 -10.10 15.35
CA ALA A 189 -26.23 -8.87 16.11
C ALA A 189 -26.77 -9.19 17.50
N ARG A 190 -26.08 -8.70 18.53
CA ARG A 190 -26.42 -9.01 19.93
C ARG A 190 -26.20 -7.84 20.86
N PHE A 191 -27.03 -7.79 21.89
CA PHE A 191 -26.81 -6.94 23.04
C PHE A 191 -25.77 -7.59 23.96
N ILE A 192 -24.94 -6.77 24.60
CA ILE A 192 -24.23 -7.21 25.79
C ILE A 192 -25.28 -7.52 26.87
N ASP A 193 -25.07 -8.60 27.63
CA ASP A 193 -26.04 -9.08 28.62
C ASP A 193 -26.55 -7.94 29.53
N PRO A 194 -27.88 -7.71 29.62
CA PRO A 194 -28.47 -6.66 30.46
C PRO A 194 -28.19 -6.82 31.96
N GLY A 195 -27.71 -7.98 32.42
CA GLY A 195 -27.23 -8.17 33.80
C GLY A 195 -25.90 -7.50 34.12
N ASN A 196 -25.20 -6.93 33.13
CA ASN A 196 -23.90 -6.29 33.28
C ASN A 196 -23.97 -4.75 33.07
N PRO A 197 -23.05 -3.98 33.68
CA PRO A 197 -22.99 -2.50 33.56
C PRO A 197 -22.65 -1.94 32.16
N GLY A 198 -22.93 -2.68 31.09
CA GLY A 198 -22.85 -2.27 29.68
C GLY A 198 -23.98 -2.82 28.81
N GLY A 199 -25.08 -3.30 29.43
CA GLY A 199 -26.17 -4.05 28.79
C GLY A 199 -26.95 -3.34 27.66
N SER A 200 -26.69 -2.06 27.42
CA SER A 200 -27.30 -1.28 26.34
C SER A 200 -26.50 -1.32 25.03
N ASN A 201 -25.28 -1.86 25.04
CA ASN A 201 -24.42 -1.87 23.87
C ASN A 201 -24.91 -2.92 22.87
N LEU A 202 -25.05 -2.49 21.63
CA LEU A 202 -25.44 -3.34 20.51
C LEU A 202 -24.20 -3.57 19.64
N GLY A 203 -23.82 -4.83 19.43
CA GLY A 203 -22.73 -5.18 18.53
C GLY A 203 -23.22 -5.96 17.33
N PHE A 204 -22.76 -5.55 16.15
CA PHE A 204 -22.93 -6.23 14.88
C PHE A 204 -21.65 -6.96 14.53
N GLN A 205 -21.68 -8.30 14.52
CA GLN A 205 -20.52 -9.11 14.20
C GLN A 205 -20.28 -9.10 12.69
N ILE A 206 -19.15 -8.57 12.23
CA ILE A 206 -18.77 -8.52 10.82
C ILE A 206 -18.08 -9.82 10.41
N THR A 207 -17.14 -10.31 11.24
CA THR A 207 -16.34 -11.50 10.96
C THR A 207 -16.11 -12.35 12.22
N GLY A 208 -15.54 -13.53 12.04
CA GLY A 208 -15.22 -14.46 13.13
C GLY A 208 -16.31 -15.51 13.38
N GLY A 209 -16.36 -16.03 14.61
CA GLY A 209 -17.26 -17.11 15.01
C GLY A 209 -17.95 -16.82 16.34
N ALA A 210 -18.56 -17.84 16.95
CA ALA A 210 -19.38 -17.67 18.15
C ALA A 210 -18.65 -17.04 19.36
N TRP A 211 -17.31 -17.10 19.38
CA TRP A 211 -16.51 -16.69 20.54
C TRP A 211 -15.63 -15.45 20.32
N GLY A 212 -15.49 -14.98 19.08
CA GLY A 212 -14.56 -13.89 18.77
C GLY A 212 -14.72 -13.38 17.33
N GLY A 213 -14.02 -12.29 17.04
CA GLY A 213 -14.03 -11.64 15.73
C GLY A 213 -14.25 -10.14 15.78
N VAL A 214 -14.45 -9.54 14.61
CA VAL A 214 -14.62 -8.09 14.47
C VAL A 214 -16.09 -7.72 14.62
N HIS A 215 -16.37 -6.77 15.50
CA HIS A 215 -17.70 -6.25 15.76
C HIS A 215 -17.74 -4.74 15.56
N LEU A 216 -18.82 -4.26 14.95
CA LEU A 216 -19.19 -2.85 14.95
C LEU A 216 -20.17 -2.62 16.10
N VAL A 217 -19.78 -1.82 17.08
CA VAL A 217 -20.51 -1.65 18.34
C VAL A 217 -21.05 -0.24 18.44
N GLN A 218 -22.34 -0.12 18.74
CA GLN A 218 -22.96 1.12 19.16
C GLN A 218 -23.18 1.10 20.67
N THR A 219 -22.50 1.99 21.38
CA THR A 219 -22.62 2.13 22.83
C THR A 219 -23.91 2.83 23.21
N GLY A 220 -24.49 2.43 24.34
CA GLY A 220 -25.58 3.18 24.96
C GLY A 220 -25.05 4.37 25.78
N THR A 221 -25.91 5.32 26.10
CA THR A 221 -25.54 6.52 26.88
C THR A 221 -24.99 6.18 28.27
N ASP A 222 -25.44 5.06 28.83
CA ASP A 222 -25.13 4.65 30.21
C ASP A 222 -24.05 3.55 30.24
N ALA A 223 -23.41 3.27 29.11
CA ALA A 223 -22.43 2.21 28.99
C ALA A 223 -21.11 2.59 29.67
N THR A 224 -20.62 1.73 30.57
CA THR A 224 -19.36 1.96 31.29
C THR A 224 -18.13 1.40 30.56
N PHE A 225 -18.34 0.57 29.54
CA PHE A 225 -17.32 0.00 28.67
C PHE A 225 -17.91 -0.25 27.28
N VAL A 226 -17.08 -0.51 26.27
CA VAL A 226 -17.51 -0.69 24.87
C VAL A 226 -17.90 -2.14 24.59
N TRP A 227 -16.98 -3.10 24.81
CA TRP A 227 -17.21 -4.51 24.50
C TRP A 227 -16.36 -5.44 25.39
N TRP A 228 -16.82 -6.68 25.59
CA TRP A 228 -16.10 -7.68 26.41
C TRP A 228 -14.95 -8.31 25.64
N ASN A 229 -13.88 -8.66 26.36
CA ASN A 229 -12.69 -9.34 25.83
C ASN A 229 -12.11 -8.65 24.59
N THR A 230 -12.09 -7.31 24.63
CA THR A 230 -11.63 -6.48 23.52
C THR A 230 -10.12 -6.41 23.51
N ASN A 231 -9.50 -6.96 22.47
CA ASN A 231 -8.07 -6.84 22.24
C ASN A 231 -7.68 -5.50 21.64
N TRP A 232 -8.59 -4.95 20.84
CA TRP A 232 -8.36 -3.73 20.10
C TRP A 232 -9.68 -3.02 19.81
N GLU A 233 -9.63 -1.69 19.86
CA GLU A 233 -10.77 -0.80 19.69
C GLU A 233 -10.38 0.41 18.84
N ILE A 234 -11.27 0.81 17.93
CA ILE A 234 -11.25 2.12 17.26
C ILE A 234 -12.54 2.87 17.59
N ASP A 235 -12.38 4.07 18.14
CA ASP A 235 -13.46 5.07 18.18
C ASP A 235 -13.74 5.65 16.78
N LEU A 236 -14.98 5.47 16.32
CA LEU A 236 -15.51 5.98 15.05
C LEU A 236 -16.33 7.26 15.23
N GLY A 237 -16.56 7.70 16.46
CA GLY A 237 -17.36 8.85 16.85
C GLY A 237 -18.82 8.50 17.15
N ASP A 238 -19.48 9.36 17.93
CA ASP A 238 -20.92 9.31 18.22
C ASP A 238 -21.39 7.96 18.78
N GLY A 239 -20.57 7.38 19.67
CA GLY A 239 -20.84 6.11 20.33
C GLY A 239 -20.60 4.87 19.46
N TRP A 240 -20.03 5.01 18.27
CA TRP A 240 -19.67 3.89 17.42
C TRP A 240 -18.20 3.49 17.59
N HIS A 241 -17.97 2.18 17.74
CA HIS A 241 -16.64 1.60 17.89
C HIS A 241 -16.48 0.39 16.99
N LEU A 242 -15.30 0.23 16.38
CA LEU A 242 -14.88 -1.03 15.78
C LEU A 242 -14.03 -1.78 16.80
N VAL A 243 -14.44 -2.98 17.18
CA VAL A 243 -13.74 -3.79 18.18
C VAL A 243 -13.36 -5.16 17.62
N GLN A 244 -12.21 -5.65 18.04
CA GLN A 244 -11.79 -7.03 17.84
C GLN A 244 -11.88 -7.77 19.17
N GLN A 245 -12.74 -8.78 19.20
CA GLN A 245 -12.94 -9.68 20.33
C GLN A 245 -12.10 -10.95 20.14
N ASP A 246 -11.41 -11.38 21.19
CA ASP A 246 -10.75 -12.69 21.28
C ASP A 246 -11.72 -13.84 21.49
#